data_AF-A0A0C3NLS6-F1
#
_entry.id   AF-A0A0C3NLS6-F1
#
_cell.length_a   1.000
_cell.length_b   1.000
_cell.length_c   1.000
_cell.angle_alpha   90.00
_cell.angle_beta   90.00
_cell.angle_gamma   90.00
#
_symmetry.space_group_name_H-M   'P 1'
#
loop_
_entity.id
_entity.type
_entity.pdbx_description
1 polymer ?
#
loop_
_entity_poly.entity_id
_entity_poly.type
_entity_poly.pdbx_seq_one_letter_code
_entity_poly.pdbx_strand_id
1 'polypeptide(L)'
;MSSLRLLRQAACSARSFSTSTASRRDIVQDLYIRELKAYKPTPVAKDAHLGAVKPFSPIQPPKPPTLPVDLAAELAAYDAIEPTTAGELATASLTGEFGQGAEAFLTFLEADVKPAEAHH
;
A
#
# COMPACT_ATOMS: atom_id res chain seq x y z
N MET A 1 -22.69 -51.56 99.32
CA MET A 1 -22.77 -50.44 98.36
C MET A 1 -21.54 -50.45 97.48
N SER A 2 -21.76 -50.35 96.17
CA SER A 2 -20.78 -50.02 95.11
C SER A 2 -19.93 -51.15 94.52
N SER A 3 -20.46 -51.75 93.45
CA SER A 3 -19.73 -52.51 92.45
C SER A 3 -19.04 -51.52 91.49
N LEU A 4 -17.71 -51.47 91.46
CA LEU A 4 -16.96 -50.69 90.48
C LEU A 4 -17.00 -51.39 89.11
N ARG A 5 -17.92 -50.95 88.24
CA ARG A 5 -17.89 -51.30 86.83
C ARG A 5 -16.80 -50.49 86.14
N LEU A 6 -15.67 -51.13 85.87
CA LEU A 6 -14.63 -50.58 85.01
C LEU A 6 -15.15 -50.63 83.55
N LEU A 7 -15.56 -49.48 83.00
CA LEU A 7 -15.88 -49.35 81.59
C LEU A 7 -14.60 -49.56 80.77
N ARG A 8 -14.53 -50.70 80.09
CA ARG A 8 -13.51 -51.00 79.08
C ARG A 8 -13.79 -50.09 77.88
N GLN A 9 -13.13 -48.94 77.84
CA GLN A 9 -13.14 -48.05 76.69
C GLN A 9 -12.55 -48.84 75.51
N ALA A 10 -13.40 -49.26 74.58
CA ALA A 10 -12.94 -49.86 73.34
C ALA A 10 -12.20 -48.76 72.57
N ALA A 11 -10.87 -48.74 72.70
CA ALA A 11 -10.01 -47.96 71.82
C ALA A 11 -10.15 -48.56 70.42
N CYS A 12 -11.13 -48.10 69.66
CA CYS A 12 -11.13 -48.26 68.22
C CYS A 12 -9.88 -47.56 67.72
N SER A 13 -8.82 -48.35 67.45
CA SER A 13 -7.64 -47.87 66.75
C SER A 13 -8.06 -47.50 65.33
N ALA A 14 -8.51 -46.26 65.16
CA ALA A 14 -8.78 -45.70 63.85
C ALA A 14 -7.43 -45.49 63.18
N ARG A 15 -7.08 -46.40 62.25
CA ARG A 15 -5.95 -46.21 61.34
C ARG A 15 -6.29 -45.03 60.43
N SER A 16 -5.80 -43.85 60.76
CA SER A 16 -5.89 -42.68 59.89
C SER A 16 -4.99 -42.91 58.67
N PHE A 17 -5.60 -43.15 57.50
CA PHE A 17 -4.87 -43.09 56.24
C PHE A 17 -4.64 -41.62 55.91
N SER A 18 -3.40 -41.15 56.10
CA SER A 18 -2.98 -39.88 55.51
C SER A 18 -2.81 -40.10 54.02
N THR A 19 -3.86 -39.86 53.25
CA THR A 19 -3.72 -39.61 51.81
C THR A 19 -3.17 -38.22 51.67
N SER A 20 -1.88 -38.04 51.95
CA SER A 20 -1.19 -36.87 51.41
C SER A 20 -1.29 -37.03 49.90
N THR A 21 -2.26 -36.33 49.32
CA THR A 21 -2.21 -35.91 47.93
C THR A 21 -1.05 -34.93 47.82
N ALA A 22 0.18 -35.39 48.11
CA ALA A 22 1.36 -34.89 47.46
C ALA A 22 1.07 -35.16 45.98
N SER A 23 0.39 -34.17 45.42
CA SER A 23 -0.02 -34.01 44.04
C SER A 23 0.86 -34.87 43.16
N ARG A 24 0.24 -35.78 42.40
CA ARG A 24 0.87 -36.36 41.21
C ARG A 24 1.15 -35.21 40.25
N ARG A 25 2.18 -34.41 40.56
CA ARG A 25 2.68 -33.35 39.70
C ARG A 25 3.25 -34.08 38.51
N ASP A 26 2.65 -33.82 37.35
CA ASP A 26 3.24 -34.26 36.11
C ASP A 26 4.52 -33.46 35.90
N ILE A 27 5.66 -34.14 36.06
CA ILE A 27 6.98 -33.53 35.95
C ILE A 27 7.17 -32.97 34.55
N VAL A 28 6.57 -33.58 33.52
CA VAL A 28 6.65 -33.11 32.13
C VAL A 28 5.89 -31.80 31.98
N GLN A 29 4.69 -31.71 32.56
CA GLN A 29 3.89 -30.48 32.55
C GLN A 29 4.61 -29.33 33.27
N ASP A 30 5.20 -29.61 34.44
CA ASP A 30 5.93 -28.60 35.21
C ASP A 30 7.20 -28.12 34.50
N LEU A 31 7.92 -29.02 33.82
CA LEU A 31 9.08 -28.67 32.99
C LEU A 31 8.65 -27.81 31.80
N TYR A 32 7.60 -28.20 31.09
CA TYR A 32 7.07 -27.44 29.96
C TYR A 32 6.66 -26.02 30.34
N ILE A 33 5.90 -25.87 31.44
CA ILE A 33 5.47 -24.55 31.92
C ILE A 33 6.68 -23.71 32.36
N ARG A 34 7.72 -24.33 32.93
CA ARG A 34 8.95 -23.64 33.32
C ARG A 34 9.70 -23.13 32.09
N GLU A 35 9.86 -23.93 31.06
CA GLU A 35 10.51 -23.53 29.81
C GLU A 35 9.73 -22.41 29.09
N LEU A 36 8.39 -22.52 29.02
CA LEU A 36 7.56 -21.45 28.45
C LEU A 36 7.71 -20.12 29.19
N LYS A 37 7.77 -20.15 30.53
CA LYS A 37 7.96 -18.94 31.34
C LYS A 37 9.39 -18.40 31.26
N ALA A 38 10.38 -19.27 31.10
CA ALA A 38 11.78 -18.90 30.93
C ALA A 38 12.07 -18.37 29.51
N TYR A 39 11.25 -18.75 28.54
CA TYR A 39 11.42 -18.32 27.16
C TYR A 39 11.25 -16.81 27.04
N LYS A 40 12.34 -16.15 26.65
CA LYS A 40 12.35 -14.75 26.23
C LYS A 40 12.43 -14.75 24.71
N PRO A 41 11.36 -14.35 24.00
CA PRO A 41 11.40 -14.22 22.55
C PRO A 41 12.59 -13.34 22.16
N THR A 42 13.28 -13.71 21.08
CA THR A 42 14.28 -12.82 20.49
C THR A 42 13.58 -11.52 20.13
N PRO A 43 14.13 -10.36 20.54
CA PRO A 43 13.50 -9.09 20.25
C PRO A 43 13.39 -8.97 18.73
N VAL A 44 12.15 -8.79 18.25
CA VAL A 44 11.90 -8.52 16.84
C VAL A 44 12.70 -7.28 16.50
N ALA A 45 13.67 -7.43 15.60
CA ALA A 45 14.49 -6.31 15.15
C ALA A 45 13.53 -5.19 14.72
N LYS A 46 13.79 -3.96 15.17
CA LYS A 46 12.90 -2.81 14.90
C LYS A 46 12.62 -2.64 13.41
N ASP A 47 13.51 -3.16 12.57
CA ASP A 47 13.50 -3.13 11.12
C ASP A 47 13.05 -4.44 10.45
N ALA A 48 12.36 -5.34 11.17
CA ALA A 48 11.89 -6.62 10.61
C ALA A 48 11.00 -6.48 9.35
N HIS A 49 10.45 -5.29 9.12
CA HIS A 49 9.67 -4.93 7.93
C HIS A 49 10.52 -4.54 6.71
N LEU A 50 11.80 -4.17 6.89
CA LEU A 50 12.69 -3.74 5.80
C LEU A 50 13.17 -4.90 4.91
N GLY A 51 13.16 -6.14 5.42
CA GLY A 51 13.51 -7.33 4.63
C GLY A 51 12.34 -7.94 3.85
N ALA A 52 11.11 -7.61 4.25
CA ALA A 52 9.89 -8.14 3.63
C ALA A 52 9.37 -7.26 2.47
N VAL A 53 9.74 -5.97 2.45
CA VAL A 53 9.23 -4.99 1.47
C VAL A 53 10.39 -4.20 0.88
N LYS A 54 10.33 -3.97 -0.44
CA LYS A 54 11.29 -3.09 -1.12
C LYS A 54 11.19 -1.67 -0.55
N PRO A 55 12.31 -0.99 -0.25
CA PRO A 55 12.30 0.36 0.31
C PRO A 55 11.68 1.34 -0.69
N PHE A 56 10.71 2.13 -0.23
CA PHE A 56 10.11 3.18 -1.03
C PHE A 56 10.96 4.45 -0.94
N SER A 57 11.53 4.88 -2.07
CA SER A 57 12.15 6.20 -2.19
C SER A 57 11.20 7.12 -2.96
N PRO A 58 10.74 8.24 -2.36
CA PRO A 58 9.96 9.22 -3.09
C PRO A 58 10.80 9.83 -4.22
N ILE A 59 10.17 9.99 -5.38
CA ILE A 59 10.79 10.66 -6.53
C ILE A 59 10.90 12.15 -6.18
N GLN A 60 12.06 12.74 -6.45
CA GLN A 60 12.23 14.18 -6.28
C GLN A 60 11.24 14.92 -7.19
N PRO A 61 10.56 15.98 -6.69
CA PRO A 61 9.61 16.73 -7.48
C PRO A 61 10.31 17.26 -8.76
N PRO A 62 9.63 17.24 -9.91
CA PRO A 62 10.23 17.70 -11.15
C PRO A 62 10.65 19.15 -11.01
N LYS A 63 11.86 19.47 -11.49
CA LYS A 63 12.34 20.85 -11.52
C LYS A 63 11.42 21.64 -12.46
N PRO A 64 10.79 22.74 -12.01
CA PRO A 64 9.99 23.58 -12.88
C PRO A 64 10.88 24.13 -14.00
N PRO A 65 10.35 24.31 -15.22
CA PRO A 65 11.10 24.90 -16.31
C PRO A 65 11.57 26.30 -15.88
N THR A 66 12.84 26.60 -16.15
CA THR A 66 13.39 27.93 -15.93
C THR A 66 12.72 28.89 -16.89
N LEU A 67 12.13 29.96 -16.38
CA LEU A 67 11.69 31.07 -17.22
C LEU A 67 12.90 31.62 -17.99
N PRO A 68 12.74 32.03 -19.26
CA PRO A 68 13.80 32.72 -19.97
C PRO A 68 14.18 33.97 -19.17
N VAL A 69 15.48 34.25 -19.06
CA VAL A 69 16.03 35.32 -18.21
C VAL A 69 15.58 36.71 -18.67
N ASP A 70 15.12 36.84 -19.92
CA ASP A 70 14.79 38.11 -20.55
C ASP A 70 13.32 38.23 -21.01
N LEU A 71 12.40 37.96 -20.08
CA LEU A 71 10.96 38.19 -20.31
C LEU A 71 10.65 39.66 -20.64
N ALA A 72 11.46 40.60 -20.15
CA ALA A 72 11.25 42.02 -20.36
C ALA A 72 11.47 42.43 -21.81
N ALA A 73 12.53 41.94 -22.47
CA ALA A 73 12.75 42.21 -23.89
C ALA A 73 11.72 41.51 -24.78
N GLU A 74 11.33 40.27 -24.44
CA GLU A 74 10.30 39.53 -25.19
C GLU A 74 8.92 40.22 -25.09
N LEU A 75 8.54 40.72 -23.92
CA LEU A 75 7.32 41.51 -23.73
C LEU A 75 7.39 42.83 -24.50
N ALA A 76 8.51 43.56 -24.42
CA ALA A 76 8.68 44.81 -25.16
C ALA A 76 8.64 44.59 -26.69
N ALA A 77 9.19 43.48 -27.18
CA ALA A 77 9.11 43.10 -28.59
C ALA A 77 7.68 42.74 -28.99
N TYR A 78 6.91 42.06 -28.14
CA TYR A 78 5.51 41.75 -28.38
C TYR A 78 4.63 43.00 -28.41
N ASP A 79 4.83 43.91 -27.45
CA ASP A 79 4.10 45.18 -27.38
C ASP A 79 4.42 46.11 -28.55
N ALA A 80 5.61 46.00 -29.15
CA ALA A 80 6.01 46.75 -30.32
C ALA A 80 5.43 46.20 -31.64
N ILE A 81 4.90 44.98 -31.65
CA ILE A 81 4.25 44.40 -32.83
C ILE A 81 2.80 44.88 -32.87
N GLU A 82 2.55 45.93 -33.64
CA GLU A 82 1.17 46.31 -33.96
C GLU A 82 0.51 45.19 -34.80
N PRO A 83 -0.74 44.78 -34.48
CA PRO A 83 -1.45 43.79 -35.27
C PRO A 83 -1.72 44.34 -36.67
N THR A 84 -1.16 43.70 -37.69
CA THR A 84 -1.49 43.98 -39.09
C THR A 84 -2.98 43.67 -39.28
N THR A 85 -3.83 44.68 -39.28
CA THR A 85 -5.17 44.57 -39.85
C THR A 85 -4.98 44.15 -41.30
N ALA A 86 -5.56 43.00 -41.67
CA ALA A 86 -5.39 42.38 -42.98
C ALA A 86 -5.80 43.34 -44.10
N GLY A 87 -4.85 44.14 -44.57
CA GLY A 87 -4.86 44.78 -45.87
C GLY A 87 -4.47 43.73 -46.88
N GLU A 88 -5.47 43.32 -47.66
CA GLU A 88 -5.37 42.55 -48.90
C GLU A 88 -4.00 42.68 -49.58
N LEU A 89 -3.26 41.57 -49.70
CA LEU A 89 -2.57 41.14 -50.92
C LEU A 89 -1.69 39.90 -50.71
N ALA A 90 -1.57 39.16 -51.82
CA ALA A 90 -0.62 38.09 -52.12
C ALA A 90 -1.02 36.67 -51.70
N THR A 91 -1.86 36.08 -52.56
CA THR A 91 -1.79 34.69 -53.02
C THR A 91 -0.32 34.26 -53.22
N ALA A 92 0.34 33.82 -52.15
CA ALA A 92 1.58 33.08 -52.23
C ALA A 92 1.22 31.60 -52.23
N SER A 93 1.02 31.07 -53.43
CA SER A 93 0.90 29.65 -53.72
C SER A 93 2.18 28.93 -53.27
N LEU A 94 2.24 28.50 -52.01
CA LEU A 94 3.24 27.55 -51.55
C LEU A 94 2.82 26.16 -52.05
N THR A 95 3.30 25.82 -53.25
CA THR A 95 3.44 24.44 -53.70
C THR A 95 4.37 23.69 -52.74
N GLY A 96 3.80 23.19 -51.66
CA GLY A 96 4.40 22.18 -50.80
C GLY A 96 3.61 20.89 -50.94
N GLU A 97 4.29 19.81 -51.36
CA GLU A 97 3.83 18.44 -51.17
C GLU A 97 3.64 18.16 -49.67
N PHE A 98 2.48 18.55 -49.15
CA PHE A 98 1.82 17.87 -48.04
C PHE A 98 0.61 17.20 -48.66
N GLY A 99 0.78 15.93 -49.03
CA GLY A 99 -0.30 15.11 -49.55
C GLY A 99 -1.45 15.11 -48.55
N GLN A 100 -2.59 15.66 -48.99
CA GLN A 100 -3.81 16.00 -48.24
C GLN A 100 -3.83 17.40 -47.60
N GLY A 101 -3.70 18.43 -48.44
CA GLY A 101 -4.03 19.81 -48.06
C GLY A 101 -5.54 20.02 -47.81
N ALA A 102 -5.91 21.24 -47.38
CA ALA A 102 -7.27 21.61 -46.98
C ALA A 102 -8.37 21.22 -47.99
N GLU A 103 -8.08 21.32 -49.29
CA GLU A 103 -9.01 20.92 -50.36
C GLU A 103 -9.33 19.42 -50.32
N ALA A 104 -8.34 18.56 -50.03
CA ALA A 104 -8.57 17.13 -49.91
C ALA A 104 -9.43 16.78 -48.68
N PHE A 105 -9.31 17.57 -47.61
CA PHE A 105 -10.11 17.41 -46.40
C PHE A 105 -11.57 17.85 -46.62
N LEU A 106 -11.79 18.97 -47.32
CA LEU A 106 -13.15 19.41 -47.68
C LEU A 106 -13.83 18.40 -48.61
N THR A 107 -13.10 17.87 -49.59
CA THR A 107 -13.62 16.83 -50.49
C THR A 107 -13.98 15.54 -49.75
N PHE A 108 -13.21 15.16 -48.72
CA PHE A 108 -13.53 14.01 -47.86
C PHE A 108 -14.80 14.23 -47.03
N LEU A 109 -15.00 15.43 -46.49
CA LEU A 109 -16.21 15.75 -45.71
C LEU A 109 -17.46 15.83 -46.59
N GLU A 110 -17.33 16.24 -47.85
CA GLU A 110 -18.44 16.28 -48.79
C GLU A 110 -18.78 14.90 -49.38
N ALA A 111 -17.86 13.93 -49.30
CA ALA A 111 -18.14 12.59 -49.78
C ALA A 111 -19.15 11.86 -48.88
N ASP A 112 -20.28 11.43 -49.45
CA ASP A 112 -21.28 10.62 -48.75
C ASP A 112 -20.68 9.32 -48.20
N VAL A 113 -20.99 9.00 -46.95
CA VAL A 113 -20.62 7.73 -46.32
C VAL A 113 -21.37 6.60 -47.03
N LYS A 114 -20.67 5.87 -47.91
CA LYS A 114 -21.24 4.68 -48.56
C LYS A 114 -21.60 3.66 -47.47
N PRO A 115 -22.85 3.20 -47.36
CA PRO A 115 -23.19 2.12 -46.44
C PRO A 115 -22.40 0.87 -46.84
N ALA A 116 -21.72 0.24 -45.89
CA ALA A 116 -21.00 -0.99 -46.13
C ALA A 116 -21.98 -2.06 -46.65
N GLU A 117 -21.73 -2.58 -47.85
CA GLU A 117 -22.46 -3.73 -48.38
C GLU A 117 -22.27 -4.91 -47.42
N ALA A 118 -23.37 -5.43 -46.88
CA ALA A 118 -23.36 -6.56 -45.98
C ALA A 118 -22.74 -7.77 -46.71
N HIS A 119 -21.67 -8.33 -46.16
CA HIS A 119 -21.08 -9.57 -46.64
C HIS A 119 -22.13 -10.71 -46.61
N HIS A 120 -22.56 -11.14 -47.79
CA HIS A 120 -23.30 -12.38 -48.04
C HIS A 120 -22.56 -13.18 -49.10
#